data_AF-A0A6A4Z532-F1
#
_entry.id   AF-A0A6A4Z532-F1
#
_cell.length_a   1.000
_cell.length_b   1.000
_cell.length_c   1.000
_cell.angle_alpha   90.00
_cell.angle_beta   90.00
_cell.angle_gamma   90.00
#
_symmetry.space_group_name_H-M   'P 1'
#
loop_
_entity.id
_entity.type
_entity.pdbx_description
1 polymer ?
#
loop_
_entity_poly.entity_id
_entity_poly.type
_entity_poly.pdbx_seq_one_letter_code
_entity_poly.pdbx_strand_id
1 'polypeptide(L)'
;MGLQQLVSLEPPREWLLLIALTLQLTNETLALHYPHVVQTAKSTGGSKAIEIAAKLTASPLRLDVQCHVWLDGHFKIVKVHTVVGWAAALLACLGDPDDVVWVLTSPCPVYNFPQGEF
;
A
#
# COMPACT_ATOMS: atom_id res chain seq x y z
N MET A 1 -8.63 -16.85 3.06
CA MET A 1 -7.69 -15.96 3.77
C MET A 1 -7.46 -16.55 5.15
N GLY A 2 -6.20 -16.81 5.53
CA GLY A 2 -5.87 -17.39 6.83
C GLY A 2 -4.99 -16.43 7.62
N LEU A 3 -5.30 -16.22 8.89
CA LEU A 3 -4.48 -15.50 9.87
C LEU A 3 -3.18 -16.29 10.08
N GLN A 4 -2.02 -15.76 9.66
CA GLN A 4 -0.79 -16.55 9.64
C GLN A 4 0.00 -16.55 10.96
N GLN A 5 -0.18 -15.56 11.84
CA GLN A 5 0.47 -15.57 13.16
C GLN A 5 -0.16 -14.55 14.10
N LEU A 6 -0.17 -14.83 15.41
CA LEU A 6 -0.53 -13.92 16.50
C LEU A 6 0.57 -14.02 17.55
N VAL A 7 1.34 -12.95 17.74
CA VAL A 7 2.38 -12.86 18.78
C VAL A 7 1.93 -11.81 19.79
N SER A 8 1.88 -12.16 21.08
CA SER A 8 1.56 -11.21 22.15
C SER A 8 2.84 -10.55 22.66
N LEU A 9 2.94 -9.23 22.50
CA LEU A 9 3.93 -8.42 23.23
C LEU A 9 3.31 -7.97 24.57
N GLU A 10 4.13 -7.58 25.55
CA GLU A 10 3.72 -7.20 26.92
C GLU A 10 2.54 -6.20 26.97
N PRO A 11 1.79 -6.10 28.09
CA PRO A 11 0.60 -5.25 28.17
C PRO A 11 0.87 -3.78 27.78
N PRO A 12 0.01 -3.13 26.97
CA PRO A 12 -1.22 -3.64 26.36
C PRO A 12 -0.93 -4.76 25.36
N ARG A 13 -1.74 -5.84 25.37
CA ARG A 13 -1.55 -7.01 24.51
C ARG A 13 -1.59 -6.57 23.05
N GLU A 14 -0.42 -6.41 22.47
CA GLU A 14 -0.24 -6.12 21.07
C GLU A 14 -0.20 -7.44 20.31
N TRP A 15 -1.04 -7.55 19.30
CA TRP A 15 -1.13 -8.67 18.39
C TRP A 15 -0.61 -8.22 17.02
N LEU A 16 0.37 -8.93 16.49
CA LEU A 16 0.80 -8.77 15.11
C LEU A 16 -0.03 -9.68 14.21
N LEU A 17 -0.66 -9.10 13.19
CA LEU A 17 -1.38 -9.80 12.13
C LEU A 17 -0.67 -9.54 10.79
N LEU A 18 -0.34 -10.62 10.09
CA LEU A 18 0.21 -10.57 8.72
C LEU A 18 -0.86 -10.97 7.71
N ILE A 19 -1.08 -10.11 6.71
CA ILE A 19 -2.06 -10.32 5.64
C ILE A 19 -1.33 -10.22 4.29
N ALA A 20 -1.39 -11.29 3.51
CA ALA A 20 -1.01 -11.26 2.10
C ALA A 20 -2.22 -10.82 1.27
N LEU A 21 -2.10 -9.70 0.56
CA LEU A 21 -3.15 -9.12 -0.26
C LEU A 21 -2.71 -9.08 -1.72
N THR A 22 -3.61 -9.43 -2.64
CA THR A 22 -3.36 -9.29 -4.08
C THR A 22 -4.31 -8.21 -4.61
N LEU A 23 -3.76 -7.20 -5.28
CA LEU A 23 -4.50 -6.04 -5.77
C LEU A 23 -4.22 -5.80 -7.24
N GLN A 24 -5.27 -5.58 -8.03
CA GLN A 24 -5.14 -5.11 -9.41
C GLN A 24 -5.34 -3.60 -9.43
N LEU A 25 -4.36 -2.86 -9.96
CA LEU A 25 -4.53 -1.43 -10.19
C LEU A 25 -5.30 -1.21 -11.48
N THR A 26 -6.27 -0.29 -11.45
CA THR A 26 -6.94 0.18 -12.66
C THR A 26 -6.37 1.54 -13.07
N ASN A 27 -6.71 1.99 -14.28
CA ASN A 27 -6.36 3.33 -14.74
C ASN A 27 -6.93 4.42 -13.82
N GLU A 28 -8.13 4.19 -13.26
CA GLU A 28 -8.77 5.08 -12.30
C GLU A 28 -8.00 5.11 -10.98
N THR A 29 -7.54 3.95 -10.49
CA THR A 29 -6.71 3.88 -9.28
C THR A 29 -5.37 4.61 -9.47
N LEU A 30 -4.73 4.44 -10.63
CA LEU A 30 -3.52 5.19 -10.97
C LEU A 30 -3.78 6.69 -11.05
N ALA A 31 -4.87 7.11 -11.71
CA ALA A 31 -5.21 8.53 -11.81
C ALA A 31 -5.50 9.17 -10.44
N LEU A 32 -6.06 8.41 -9.50
CA LEU A 32 -6.38 8.88 -8.15
C LEU A 32 -5.15 8.93 -7.23
N HIS A 33 -4.36 7.85 -7.19
CA HIS A 33 -3.27 7.69 -6.21
C HIS A 33 -1.89 8.07 -6.75
N TYR A 34 -1.69 8.01 -8.06
CA TYR A 34 -0.43 8.33 -8.74
C TYR A 34 -0.68 9.25 -9.94
N PRO A 35 -1.32 10.42 -9.75
CA PRO A 35 -1.75 11.29 -10.83
C PRO A 35 -0.59 11.72 -11.73
N HIS A 36 0.62 11.87 -11.18
CA HIS A 36 1.83 12.19 -11.93
C HIS A 36 2.17 11.13 -12.98
N VAL A 37 1.97 9.85 -12.68
CA VAL A 37 2.21 8.75 -13.62
C VAL A 37 1.31 8.92 -14.85
N VAL A 38 0.03 9.19 -14.62
CA VAL A 38 -0.96 9.37 -15.70
C VAL A 38 -0.75 10.68 -16.45
N GLN A 39 -0.38 11.76 -15.77
CA GLN A 39 -0.13 13.06 -16.39
C GLN A 39 1.13 13.03 -17.27
N THR A 40 2.22 12.44 -16.78
CA THR A 40 3.46 12.28 -17.56
C THR A 40 3.24 11.35 -18.74
N ALA A 41 2.45 10.28 -18.60
CA ALA A 41 2.11 9.41 -19.72
C ALA A 41 1.34 10.14 -20.85
N LYS A 42 0.61 11.23 -20.52
CA LYS A 42 -0.14 12.04 -21.49
C LYS A 42 0.68 13.16 -22.15
N SER A 43 1.88 13.47 -21.65
CA SER A 43 2.73 14.53 -22.22
C SER A 43 3.65 14.00 -23.34
N THR A 44 3.99 14.87 -24.29
CA THR A 44 4.96 14.58 -25.36
C THR A 44 6.34 14.33 -24.74
N GLY A 45 6.74 13.07 -24.63
CA GLY A 45 7.97 12.63 -23.96
C GLY A 45 7.77 11.59 -22.84
N GLY A 46 6.52 11.23 -22.53
CA GLY A 46 6.17 10.31 -21.46
C GLY A 46 6.35 8.81 -21.71
N SER A 47 7.20 8.37 -22.65
CA SER A 47 7.29 6.95 -23.04
C SER A 47 7.56 6.02 -21.84
N LYS A 48 8.44 6.43 -20.93
CA LYS A 48 8.73 5.70 -19.69
C LYS A 48 7.52 5.64 -18.74
N ALA A 49 6.78 6.75 -18.61
CA ALA A 49 5.58 6.79 -17.78
C ALA A 49 4.43 5.93 -18.35
N ILE A 50 4.30 5.86 -19.68
CA ILE A 50 3.36 4.95 -20.35
C ILE A 50 3.71 3.50 -20.04
N GLU A 51 5.00 3.12 -20.13
CA GLU A 51 5.46 1.76 -19.82
C GLU A 51 5.19 1.40 -18.35
N ILE A 52 5.49 2.30 -17.41
CA ILE A 52 5.22 2.11 -15.99
C ILE A 52 3.72 1.94 -15.74
N ALA A 53 2.87 2.82 -16.29
CA ALA A 53 1.42 2.71 -16.16
C ALA A 53 0.88 1.38 -16.71
N ALA A 54 1.40 0.94 -17.86
CA ALA A 54 1.02 -0.33 -18.48
C ALA A 54 1.41 -1.53 -17.60
N LYS A 55 2.63 -1.54 -17.04
CA LYS A 55 3.08 -2.60 -16.13
C LYS A 55 2.21 -2.69 -14.88
N LEU A 56 1.93 -1.54 -14.26
CA LEU A 56 1.10 -1.45 -13.05
C LEU A 56 -0.34 -1.90 -13.28
N THR A 57 -0.91 -1.66 -14.46
CA THR A 57 -2.29 -2.07 -14.79
C THR A 57 -2.41 -3.48 -15.37
N ALA A 58 -1.33 -4.04 -15.91
CA ALA A 58 -1.32 -5.39 -16.47
C ALA A 58 -1.13 -6.48 -15.39
N SER A 59 -0.40 -6.18 -14.32
CA SER A 59 0.03 -7.19 -13.35
C SER A 59 -0.58 -6.96 -11.96
N PRO A 60 -1.14 -8.01 -11.31
CA PRO A 60 -1.56 -7.93 -9.93
C PRO A 60 -0.35 -7.67 -9.00
N LEU A 61 -0.49 -6.72 -8.09
CA LEU A 61 0.47 -6.45 -7.03
C LEU A 61 0.20 -7.35 -5.84
N ARG A 62 1.25 -8.02 -5.34
CA ARG A 62 1.20 -8.76 -4.07
C ARG A 62 1.75 -7.87 -2.97
N LEU A 63 0.88 -7.48 -2.04
CA LEU A 63 1.18 -6.62 -0.92
C LEU A 63 1.23 -7.45 0.36
N ASP A 64 2.34 -7.31 1.09
CA ASP A 64 2.42 -7.76 2.47
C ASP A 64 1.96 -6.64 3.38
N VAL A 65 0.91 -6.90 4.16
CA VAL A 65 0.33 -5.95 5.09
C VAL A 65 0.57 -6.43 6.52
N GLN A 66 1.21 -5.59 7.32
CA GLN A 66 1.42 -5.83 8.74
C GLN A 66 0.45 -4.97 9.53
N CYS A 67 -0.38 -5.61 10.34
CA CYS A 67 -1.34 -4.95 11.21
C CYS A 67 -0.92 -5.17 12.66
N HIS A 68 -0.60 -4.09 13.36
CA HIS A 68 -0.41 -4.07 14.81
C HIS A 68 -1.75 -3.74 15.46
N VAL A 69 -2.26 -4.65 16.28
CA VAL A 69 -3.59 -4.56 16.89
C VAL A 69 -3.41 -4.55 18.40
N TRP A 70 -3.83 -3.47 19.07
CA TRP A 70 -3.81 -3.40 20.54
C TRP A 70 -5.18 -3.70 21.09
N LEU A 71 -5.21 -4.56 22.11
CA LEU A 71 -6.43 -4.97 22.80
C LEU A 71 -6.48 -4.43 24.23
N ASP A 72 -7.68 -4.10 24.72
CA ASP A 72 -7.92 -3.81 26.13
C ASP A 72 -7.99 -5.09 26.99
N GLY A 73 -8.24 -4.93 28.30
CA GLY A 73 -8.41 -6.04 29.24
C GLY A 73 -9.60 -6.96 28.96
N HIS A 74 -10.50 -6.57 28.05
CA HIS A 74 -11.67 -7.33 27.60
C HIS A 74 -11.52 -7.84 26.15
N PHE A 75 -10.31 -7.81 25.59
CA PHE A 75 -10.01 -8.22 24.21
C PHE A 75 -10.72 -7.39 23.13
N LYS A 76 -11.09 -6.13 23.42
CA LYS A 76 -11.61 -5.20 22.41
C LYS A 76 -10.46 -4.49 21.73
N ILE A 77 -10.56 -4.35 20.40
CA ILE A 77 -9.60 -3.60 19.59
C ILE A 77 -9.72 -2.11 19.97
N VAL A 78 -8.66 -1.55 20.55
CA VAL A 78 -8.58 -0.14 20.92
C VAL A 78 -7.73 0.68 19.97
N LYS A 79 -6.82 0.03 19.23
CA LYS A 79 -5.95 0.67 18.25
C LYS A 79 -5.55 -0.33 17.19
N VAL A 80 -5.48 0.13 15.94
CA VAL A 80 -4.89 -0.62 14.83
C VAL A 80 -3.90 0.30 14.11
N HIS A 81 -2.72 -0.23 13.80
CA HIS A 81 -1.74 0.44 12.98
C HIS A 81 -1.34 -0.50 11.84
N THR A 82 -1.37 0.00 10.61
CA THR A 82 -1.19 -0.81 9.42
C THR A 82 0.00 -0.31 8.63
N VAL A 83 0.91 -1.22 8.29
CA VAL A 83 2.06 -0.97 7.43
C VAL A 83 1.87 -1.81 6.17
N VAL A 84 1.97 -1.16 5.00
CA VAL A 84 1.80 -1.82 3.70
C VAL A 84 3.13 -1.81 2.94
N GLY A 85 3.59 -2.98 2.51
CA GLY A 85 4.82 -3.17 1.76
C GLY A 85 4.75 -2.76 0.29
N TRP A 86 4.46 -1.48 0.00
CA TRP A 86 4.33 -0.98 -1.37
C TRP A 86 5.62 -1.10 -2.18
N ALA A 87 6.77 -0.74 -1.60
CA ALA A 87 8.04 -0.72 -2.32
C ALA A 87 8.44 -2.10 -2.86
N ALA A 88 8.27 -3.15 -2.05
CA ALA A 88 8.58 -4.53 -2.48
C ALA A 88 7.64 -5.00 -3.61
N ALA A 89 6.35 -4.70 -3.50
CA ALA A 89 5.37 -5.05 -4.52
C ALA A 89 5.62 -4.32 -5.85
N LEU A 90 5.92 -3.02 -5.78
CA LEU A 90 6.24 -2.20 -6.95
C LEU A 90 7.56 -2.64 -7.58
N LEU A 91 8.58 -2.97 -6.79
CA LEU A 91 9.86 -3.46 -7.31
C LEU A 91 9.69 -4.79 -8.06
N ALA A 92 8.88 -5.70 -7.52
CA ALA A 92 8.57 -6.96 -8.20
C ALA A 92 7.79 -6.76 -9.52
N CYS A 93 6.97 -5.71 -9.61
CA CYS A 93 6.20 -5.38 -10.81
C CYS A 93 7.00 -4.63 -11.87
N LEU A 94 7.79 -3.64 -11.46
CA LEU A 94 8.48 -2.71 -12.36
C LEU A 94 9.89 -3.18 -12.74
N GLY A 95 10.57 -3.91 -11.85
CA GLY A 95 11.91 -4.44 -12.05
C GLY A 95 13.05 -3.42 -11.93
N ASP A 96 12.73 -2.14 -11.75
CA ASP A 96 13.69 -1.03 -11.65
C ASP A 96 13.43 -0.22 -10.36
N PRO A 97 14.40 -0.09 -9.44
CA PRO A 97 14.24 0.68 -8.21
C PRO A 97 14.04 2.18 -8.46
N ASP A 98 14.59 2.76 -9.54
CA ASP A 98 14.40 4.19 -9.85
C ASP A 98 12.93 4.47 -10.23
N ASP A 99 12.29 3.52 -10.92
CA ASP A 99 10.87 3.59 -11.26
C ASP A 99 10.00 3.48 -10.02
N VAL A 100 10.37 2.63 -9.07
CA VAL A 100 9.68 2.51 -7.77
C VAL A 100 9.79 3.81 -6.99
N VAL A 101 10.99 4.38 -6.88
CA VAL A 101 11.20 5.66 -6.20
C VAL A 101 10.36 6.74 -6.87
N TRP A 102 10.36 6.81 -8.20
CA TRP A 102 9.58 7.77 -8.97
C TRP A 102 8.06 7.63 -8.77
N VAL A 103 7.53 6.39 -8.77
CA VAL A 103 6.11 6.13 -8.47
C VAL A 103 5.77 6.56 -7.04
N LEU A 104 6.67 6.33 -6.07
CA LEU A 104 6.47 6.66 -4.66
C LEU A 104 6.81 8.11 -4.28
N THR A 105 7.44 8.91 -5.15
CA THR A 105 7.90 10.28 -4.79
C THR A 105 6.78 11.31 -4.80
N SER A 106 5.70 11.09 -5.54
CA SER A 106 4.56 12.00 -5.52
C SER A 106 3.74 11.74 -4.25
N PRO A 107 3.22 12.79 -3.59
CA PRO A 107 2.69 12.66 -2.26
C PRO A 107 1.54 11.67 -2.31
N CYS A 108 1.68 10.53 -1.63
CA CYS A 108 0.51 9.90 -1.05
C CYS A 108 -0.26 11.04 -0.39
N PRO A 109 -1.49 11.38 -0.81
CA PRO A 109 -2.35 12.05 0.12
C PRO A 109 -2.39 11.08 1.29
N VAL A 110 -1.78 11.47 2.41
CA VAL A 110 -2.11 10.88 3.70
C VAL A 110 -3.62 10.99 3.71
N TYR A 111 -4.31 9.87 3.49
CA TYR A 111 -5.72 9.80 3.73
C TYR A 111 -5.81 10.07 5.23
N ASN A 112 -5.98 11.35 5.58
CA ASN A 112 -6.51 11.75 6.85
C ASN A 112 -7.87 11.07 6.86
N PHE A 113 -7.93 9.88 7.44
CA PHE A 113 -9.16 9.45 8.06
C PHE A 113 -9.62 10.66 8.85
N PRO A 114 -10.86 11.16 8.67
CA PRO A 114 -11.41 12.05 9.66
C PRO A 114 -11.20 11.30 10.97
N GLN A 115 -10.37 11.86 11.85
CA GLN A 115 -10.31 11.43 13.23
C GLN A 115 -11.72 11.72 13.72
N GLY A 116 -12.57 10.71 13.60
CA GLY A 116 -13.91 10.74 14.14
C GLY A 116 -13.73 11.09 15.60
N GLU A 117 -14.26 12.27 15.95
CA GLU A 117 -14.49 12.66 17.32
C GLU A 117 -15.20 11.48 18.01
N PHE A 118 -14.51 10.85 18.95
CA PHE A 118 -15.09 9.99 19.96
C PHE A 118 -14.89 10.67 21.31
#